data_AF-A0AAV0LWW3-F1
#
_entry.id   AF-A0AAV0LWW3-F1
#
_cell.length_a   1.000
_cell.length_b   1.000
_cell.length_c   1.000
_cell.angle_alpha   90.00
_cell.angle_beta   90.00
_cell.angle_gamma   90.00
#
_symmetry.space_group_name_H-M   'P 1'
#
loop_
_entity.id
_entity.type
_entity.pdbx_description
1 polymer ?
#
loop_
_entity_poly.entity_id
_entity_poly.type
_entity_poly.pdbx_seq_one_letter_code
_entity_poly.pdbx_strand_id
1 'polypeptide(L)'
;MEEDTDGDSAGIEALNYDDLDSVSKLQKTQRYNDIMHKVEESMVKEPCSFTTVEGMVLEDDPEYQLIVDCNALSADIENEIAIIRDFIRDKYRLRFPELESLVHHPIDYARVVKRIANELDSTRVDLEGILPSAVIMVVSVTASTTSGKPLPEDVLQETIEACDRALALDSAKKEVLDFVERRMGYIAPNLSAIVGSAVAAKLMGTAGGLSSLANMPACSVQLLGATKKNLVAGFSTAATSQFRVGYIEQAEIFQSTPPSLRMRACRLLASKSTLAARVDSTRGDPCGNVGRKLREEVGKKIEKWQEPPPAKQPKPLPIPDSGPKKKRGGRRLRKMKERYAVTDMRKLAGRMPFGVPEESSLGDGLGEGNGMLGQAGSGKLRVAAGQSKLAAKVAKKFKVRQFGRGGATSGLTSSLAFTPVQGIELSNPQARAHQLGSGIQSTYFSETGTFSRIQRT
;
A
#
# COMPACT_ATOMS: atom_id res chain seq x y z
N MET A 1 37.44 -37.46 11.39
CA MET A 1 36.55 -36.92 10.35
C MET A 1 35.85 -35.76 10.99
N GLU A 2 36.52 -34.61 10.89
CA GLU A 2 35.97 -33.30 11.19
C GLU A 2 35.08 -32.95 9.99
N GLU A 3 33.84 -32.53 10.25
CA GLU A 3 32.99 -31.88 9.25
C GLU A 3 32.71 -30.47 9.76
N ASP A 4 33.25 -29.52 9.01
CA ASP A 4 33.07 -28.08 9.14
C ASP A 4 31.63 -27.70 8.78
N THR A 5 30.85 -27.23 9.76
CA THR A 5 29.63 -26.47 9.52
C THR A 5 29.55 -25.31 10.51
N ASP A 6 30.39 -24.29 10.31
CA ASP A 6 30.22 -22.96 10.92
C ASP A 6 30.82 -21.92 9.98
N GLY A 7 30.00 -21.36 9.11
CA GLY A 7 30.48 -20.34 8.17
C GLY A 7 29.39 -19.81 7.24
N ASP A 8 28.42 -19.07 7.77
CA ASP A 8 27.85 -17.92 7.00
C ASP A 8 26.93 -16.95 7.80
N SER A 9 26.93 -16.97 9.14
CA SER A 9 26.09 -16.06 9.93
C SER A 9 26.86 -15.18 10.92
N ALA A 10 28.13 -14.86 10.62
CA ALA A 10 29.01 -14.08 11.48
C ALA A 10 29.78 -12.98 10.72
N GLY A 11 29.11 -12.28 9.79
CA GLY A 11 29.74 -11.25 8.94
C GLY A 11 29.00 -9.92 8.86
N ILE A 12 28.12 -9.59 9.81
CA ILE A 12 27.37 -8.32 9.83
C ILE A 12 27.91 -7.33 10.89
N GLU A 13 28.83 -7.76 11.75
CA GLU A 13 29.36 -6.91 12.81
C GLU A 13 30.83 -6.56 12.54
N ALA A 14 31.07 -5.26 12.29
CA ALA A 14 32.37 -4.60 12.07
C ALA A 14 32.97 -4.60 10.64
N LEU A 15 32.23 -4.07 9.66
CA LEU A 15 32.89 -3.35 8.57
C LEU A 15 33.24 -1.94 9.07
N ASN A 16 34.50 -1.52 8.98
CA ASN A 16 34.90 -0.12 9.17
C ASN A 16 34.10 0.74 8.18
N TYR A 17 33.05 1.39 8.71
CA TYR A 17 32.06 2.15 7.95
C TYR A 17 32.57 3.55 7.54
N ASP A 18 33.83 3.86 7.86
CA ASP A 18 34.39 5.19 7.67
C ASP A 18 34.93 5.43 6.26
N ASP A 19 35.42 4.38 5.58
CA ASP A 19 36.04 4.50 4.26
C ASP A 19 35.03 4.26 3.13
N LEU A 20 34.90 5.24 2.23
CA LEU A 20 34.04 5.16 1.04
C LEU A 20 34.33 3.92 0.17
N ASP A 21 35.60 3.54 0.09
CA ASP A 21 36.10 2.41 -0.69
C ASP A 21 35.70 1.05 -0.15
N SER A 22 35.37 0.96 1.15
CA SER A 22 34.81 -0.26 1.75
C SER A 22 33.31 -0.38 1.46
N VAL A 23 32.64 0.74 1.23
CA VAL A 23 31.20 0.83 1.00
C VAL A 23 30.83 0.62 -0.47
N SER A 24 31.60 1.19 -1.41
CA SER A 24 31.38 1.02 -2.85
C SER A 24 32.32 -0.02 -3.48
N LYS A 25 31.87 -1.27 -3.56
CA LYS A 25 32.68 -2.40 -4.07
C LYS A 25 32.33 -2.81 -5.49
N LEU A 26 31.14 -2.48 -6.00
CA LEU A 26 30.62 -3.06 -7.24
C LEU A 26 31.45 -2.61 -8.45
N GLN A 27 31.77 -1.32 -8.55
CA GLN A 27 32.57 -0.77 -9.65
C GLN A 27 33.99 -1.37 -9.72
N LYS A 28 34.52 -1.85 -8.60
CA LYS A 28 35.83 -2.52 -8.52
C LYS A 28 35.78 -4.00 -8.93
N THR A 29 34.58 -4.57 -9.04
CA THR A 29 34.39 -5.99 -9.33
C THR A 29 34.58 -6.26 -10.82
N GLN A 30 35.36 -7.29 -11.17
CA GLN A 30 35.59 -7.69 -12.57
C GLN A 30 34.27 -7.96 -13.31
N ARG A 31 33.31 -8.63 -12.64
CA ARG A 31 31.95 -8.88 -13.14
C ARG A 31 31.25 -7.60 -13.64
N TYR A 32 31.37 -6.48 -12.92
CA TYR A 32 30.74 -5.22 -13.32
C TYR A 32 31.34 -4.70 -14.64
N ASN A 33 32.67 -4.64 -14.70
CA ASN A 33 33.39 -4.15 -15.87
C ASN A 33 33.15 -5.04 -17.10
N ASP A 34 33.13 -6.36 -16.93
CA ASP A 34 32.88 -7.31 -18.00
C ASP A 34 31.48 -7.16 -18.59
N ILE A 35 30.46 -7.00 -17.72
CA ILE A 35 29.07 -6.82 -18.17
C ILE A 35 28.91 -5.46 -18.85
N MET A 36 29.42 -4.38 -18.25
CA MET A 36 29.31 -3.04 -18.84
C MET A 36 30.02 -2.96 -20.20
N HIS A 37 31.21 -3.56 -20.34
CA HIS A 37 31.90 -3.62 -21.63
C HIS A 37 31.11 -4.41 -22.68
N LYS A 38 30.48 -5.55 -22.30
CA LYS A 38 29.60 -6.30 -23.20
C LYS A 38 28.34 -5.52 -23.58
N VAL A 39 27.79 -4.73 -22.67
CA VAL A 39 26.64 -3.84 -22.93
C VAL A 39 27.05 -2.76 -23.93
N GLU A 40 28.19 -2.08 -23.72
CA GLU A 40 28.70 -1.08 -24.67
C GLU A 40 28.94 -1.69 -26.05
N GLU A 41 29.59 -2.85 -26.13
CA GLU A 41 29.85 -3.54 -27.40
C GLU A 41 28.54 -3.92 -28.13
N SER A 42 27.54 -4.38 -27.39
CA SER A 42 26.24 -4.79 -27.94
C SER A 42 25.30 -3.62 -28.23
N MET A 43 25.57 -2.43 -27.67
CA MET A 43 24.91 -1.17 -28.05
C MET A 43 25.50 -0.58 -29.34
N VAL A 44 26.80 -0.77 -29.60
CA VAL A 44 27.47 -0.33 -30.84
C VAL A 44 27.13 -1.26 -32.01
N LYS A 45 26.97 -2.56 -31.76
CA LYS A 45 26.41 -3.48 -32.74
C LYS A 45 24.93 -3.12 -32.95
N GLU A 46 24.60 -2.50 -34.08
CA GLU A 46 23.23 -2.33 -34.58
C GLU A 46 22.43 -3.64 -34.40
N PRO A 47 21.11 -3.59 -34.19
CA PRO A 47 20.29 -4.78 -34.06
C PRO A 47 20.29 -5.54 -35.40
N CYS A 48 21.31 -6.37 -35.62
CA CYS A 48 21.36 -7.29 -36.73
C CYS A 48 20.07 -8.09 -36.71
N SER A 49 19.35 -8.10 -37.83
CA SER A 49 18.12 -8.88 -38.03
C SER A 49 18.37 -10.33 -37.64
N PHE A 50 18.01 -10.69 -36.42
CA PHE A 50 18.30 -12.00 -35.87
C PHE A 50 17.30 -12.99 -36.47
N THR A 51 17.83 -13.90 -37.29
CA THR A 51 17.08 -15.01 -37.86
C THR A 51 16.60 -15.88 -36.70
N THR A 52 15.29 -16.03 -36.59
CA THR A 52 14.64 -16.99 -35.69
C THR A 52 15.12 -18.39 -36.03
N VAL A 53 16.07 -18.92 -35.26
CA VAL A 53 16.30 -20.36 -35.22
C VAL A 53 15.21 -20.93 -34.32
N GLU A 54 14.14 -21.41 -34.95
CA GLU A 54 13.05 -22.11 -34.27
C GLU A 54 13.63 -23.30 -33.49
N GLY A 55 13.55 -23.27 -32.16
CA GLY A 55 13.74 -24.46 -31.32
C GLY A 55 14.84 -24.43 -30.23
N MET A 56 15.64 -23.38 -30.06
CA MET A 56 16.53 -23.28 -28.88
C MET A 56 15.76 -22.81 -27.64
N VAL A 57 16.16 -23.29 -26.46
CA VAL A 57 15.66 -22.85 -25.16
C VAL A 57 16.35 -21.51 -24.82
N LEU A 58 15.59 -20.49 -24.37
CA LEU A 58 16.09 -19.13 -24.07
C LEU A 58 17.30 -19.10 -23.14
N GLU A 59 17.36 -20.04 -22.21
CA GLU A 59 18.34 -20.05 -21.13
C GLU A 59 19.79 -20.23 -21.64
N ASP A 60 19.95 -20.79 -22.85
CA ASP A 60 21.25 -21.02 -23.48
C ASP A 60 21.62 -19.97 -24.55
N ASP A 61 20.71 -19.03 -24.88
CA ASP A 61 21.03 -17.96 -25.83
C ASP A 61 22.00 -16.97 -25.15
N PRO A 62 23.20 -16.72 -25.71
CA PRO A 62 24.21 -15.87 -25.07
C PRO A 62 23.72 -14.41 -24.90
N GLU A 63 22.83 -13.95 -25.79
CA GLU A 63 22.19 -12.63 -25.65
C GLU A 63 21.23 -12.59 -24.45
N TYR A 64 20.45 -13.66 -24.22
CA TYR A 64 19.52 -13.72 -23.08
C TYR A 64 20.27 -13.80 -21.76
N GLN A 65 21.36 -14.57 -21.70
CA GLN A 65 22.24 -14.62 -20.53
C GLN A 65 22.81 -13.24 -20.19
N LEU A 66 23.27 -12.49 -21.19
CA LEU A 66 23.73 -11.11 -20.98
C LEU A 66 22.63 -10.21 -20.39
N ILE A 67 21.37 -10.38 -20.81
CA ILE A 67 20.24 -9.60 -20.27
C ILE A 67 19.91 -10.00 -18.84
N VAL A 68 19.96 -11.30 -18.52
CA VAL A 68 19.78 -11.79 -17.14
C VAL A 68 20.87 -11.22 -16.24
N ASP A 69 22.12 -11.24 -16.70
CA ASP A 69 23.27 -10.64 -16.02
C ASP A 69 23.09 -9.12 -15.84
N CYS A 70 22.59 -8.41 -16.87
CA CYS A 70 22.25 -6.99 -16.80
C CYS A 70 21.18 -6.69 -15.76
N ASN A 71 20.13 -7.52 -15.67
CA ASN A 71 19.08 -7.34 -14.68
C ASN A 71 19.61 -7.58 -13.26
N ALA A 72 20.44 -8.60 -13.07
CA ALA A 72 21.10 -8.86 -11.79
C ALA A 72 22.02 -7.69 -11.41
N LEU A 73 22.82 -7.20 -12.35
CA LEU A 73 23.68 -6.03 -12.17
C LEU A 73 22.86 -4.78 -11.80
N SER A 74 21.71 -4.57 -12.45
CA SER A 74 20.81 -3.45 -12.13
C SER A 74 20.28 -3.53 -10.69
N ALA A 75 19.99 -4.72 -10.17
CA ALA A 75 19.56 -4.91 -8.79
C ALA A 75 20.72 -4.68 -7.81
N ASP A 76 21.92 -5.16 -8.16
CA ASP A 76 23.15 -4.92 -7.39
C ASP A 76 23.47 -3.42 -7.31
N ILE A 77 23.33 -2.68 -8.42
CA ILE A 77 23.49 -1.21 -8.47
C ILE A 77 22.47 -0.51 -7.57
N GLU A 78 21.20 -0.94 -7.57
CA GLU A 78 20.17 -0.34 -6.69
C GLU A 78 20.50 -0.53 -5.21
N ASN A 79 20.96 -1.72 -4.83
CA ASN A 79 21.37 -2.02 -3.47
C ASN A 79 22.57 -1.16 -3.05
N GLU A 80 23.58 -1.03 -3.91
CA GLU A 80 24.76 -0.21 -3.63
C GLU A 80 24.41 1.29 -3.53
N ILE A 81 23.53 1.81 -4.40
CA ILE A 81 23.02 3.18 -4.29
C ILE A 81 22.33 3.41 -2.93
N ALA A 82 21.60 2.42 -2.41
CA ALA A 82 20.96 2.52 -1.11
C ALA A 82 21.99 2.58 0.03
N ILE A 83 23.04 1.76 -0.02
CA ILE A 83 24.13 1.76 0.96
C ILE A 83 24.90 3.09 0.90
N ILE A 84 25.24 3.58 -0.29
CA ILE A 84 25.92 4.88 -0.46
C ILE A 84 25.05 6.02 0.08
N ARG A 85 23.73 5.98 -0.13
CA ARG A 85 22.82 6.97 0.46
C ARG A 85 22.86 6.96 1.98
N ASP A 86 22.89 5.78 2.61
CA ASP A 86 23.02 5.67 4.07
C ASP A 86 24.37 6.23 4.56
N PHE A 87 25.46 5.99 3.83
CA PHE A 87 26.77 6.60 4.10
C PHE A 87 26.75 8.14 4.00
N ILE A 88 26.18 8.69 2.91
CA ILE A 88 26.04 10.15 2.73
C ILE A 88 25.17 10.73 3.85
N ARG A 89 24.08 10.05 4.22
CA ARG A 89 23.19 10.47 5.32
C ARG A 89 23.97 10.58 6.62
N ASP A 90 24.74 9.57 6.98
CA ASP A 90 25.39 9.50 8.29
C ASP A 90 26.47 10.59 8.43
N LYS A 91 27.23 10.86 7.36
CA LYS A 91 28.22 11.96 7.34
C LYS A 91 27.53 13.34 7.28
N TYR A 92 26.48 13.51 6.47
CA TYR A 92 25.80 14.80 6.29
C TYR A 92 24.84 15.17 7.44
N ARG A 93 24.50 14.22 8.31
CA ARG A 93 23.64 14.43 9.50
C ARG A 93 24.13 15.52 10.44
N LEU A 94 25.45 15.73 10.53
CA LEU A 94 26.05 16.79 11.36
C LEU A 94 25.73 18.19 10.82
N ARG A 95 25.54 18.29 9.50
CA ARG A 95 25.27 19.54 8.79
C ARG A 95 23.79 19.85 8.68
N PHE A 96 23.00 18.88 8.21
CA PHE A 96 21.58 19.08 7.94
C PHE A 96 20.79 17.81 8.28
N PRO A 97 20.49 17.56 9.57
CA PRO A 97 19.83 16.33 10.00
C PRO A 97 18.40 16.19 9.49
N GLU A 98 17.69 17.29 9.24
CA GLU A 98 16.30 17.26 8.79
C GLU A 98 16.18 16.80 7.33
N LEU A 99 17.23 16.93 6.51
CA LEU A 99 17.20 16.65 5.07
C LEU A 99 16.79 15.20 4.74
N GLU A 100 17.15 14.24 5.59
CA GLU A 100 16.77 12.83 5.45
C GLU A 100 15.24 12.65 5.42
N SER A 101 14.54 13.39 6.29
CA SER A 101 13.09 13.31 6.42
C SER A 101 12.35 14.00 5.27
N LEU A 102 13.01 14.96 4.61
CA LEU A 102 12.45 15.77 3.53
C LEU A 102 12.61 15.08 2.17
N VAL A 103 13.78 14.51 1.90
CA VAL A 103 14.12 13.91 0.59
C VAL A 103 14.35 12.42 0.75
N HIS A 104 13.37 11.63 0.30
CA HIS A 104 13.42 10.16 0.42
C HIS A 104 14.12 9.46 -0.74
N HIS A 105 14.16 10.05 -1.94
CA HIS A 105 14.76 9.41 -3.11
C HIS A 105 16.29 9.52 -3.03
N PRO A 106 17.06 8.41 -3.09
CA PRO A 106 18.51 8.43 -2.90
C PRO A 106 19.26 9.32 -3.90
N ILE A 107 18.86 9.31 -5.17
CA ILE A 107 19.52 10.11 -6.21
C ILE A 107 19.25 11.60 -6.02
N ASP A 108 18.01 11.99 -5.72
CA ASP A 108 17.68 13.38 -5.43
C ASP A 108 18.40 13.86 -4.16
N TYR A 109 18.51 13.00 -3.14
CA TYR A 109 19.25 13.29 -1.92
C TYR A 109 20.73 13.60 -2.22
N ALA A 110 21.41 12.74 -2.99
CA ALA A 110 22.80 12.97 -3.40
C ALA A 110 22.97 14.26 -4.22
N ARG A 111 22.03 14.57 -5.14
CA ARG A 111 22.06 15.82 -5.91
C ARG A 111 21.89 17.06 -5.03
N VAL A 112 20.99 17.01 -4.06
CA VAL A 112 20.74 18.13 -3.14
C VAL A 112 21.94 18.34 -2.21
N VAL A 113 22.49 17.26 -1.63
CA VAL A 113 23.70 17.34 -0.79
C VAL A 113 24.87 17.92 -1.58
N LYS A 114 25.08 17.46 -2.82
CA LYS A 114 26.13 18.00 -3.70
C LYS A 114 25.95 19.49 -4.01
N ARG A 115 24.70 19.97 -4.15
CA ARG A 115 24.41 21.39 -4.45
C ARG A 115 24.53 22.29 -3.23
N ILE A 116 24.06 21.84 -2.07
CA ILE A 116 24.12 22.62 -0.82
C ILE A 116 25.54 22.64 -0.26
N ALA A 117 26.23 21.49 -0.27
CA ALA A 117 27.54 21.29 0.34
C ALA A 117 27.59 21.91 1.75
N ASN A 118 28.43 22.94 1.95
CA ASN A 118 28.58 23.68 3.21
C ASN A 118 27.94 25.08 3.19
N GLU A 119 27.25 25.48 2.12
CA GLU A 119 26.62 26.80 2.03
C GLU A 119 25.47 26.92 3.07
N LEU A 120 25.43 28.06 3.78
CA LEU A 120 24.40 28.40 4.78
C LEU A 120 23.24 29.19 4.17
N ASP A 121 23.53 29.98 3.13
CA ASP A 121 22.56 30.86 2.49
C ASP A 121 21.77 30.06 1.44
N SER A 122 20.52 29.70 1.76
CA SER A 122 19.60 28.99 0.86
C SER A 122 19.23 29.78 -0.41
N THR A 123 19.57 31.06 -0.49
CA THR A 123 19.37 31.92 -1.66
C THR A 123 20.48 31.82 -2.70
N ARG A 124 21.64 31.25 -2.35
CA ARG A 124 22.77 31.05 -3.28
C ARG A 124 22.71 29.70 -3.98
N VAL A 125 21.94 28.76 -3.42
CA VAL A 125 21.81 27.40 -3.93
C VAL A 125 20.54 27.27 -4.75
N ASP A 126 20.71 27.16 -6.07
CA ASP A 126 19.61 26.86 -6.97
C ASP A 126 19.28 25.35 -6.93
N LEU A 127 18.13 25.03 -6.32
CA LEU A 127 17.58 23.67 -6.27
C LEU A 127 16.53 23.40 -7.35
N GLU A 128 16.32 24.37 -8.25
CA GLU A 128 15.39 24.27 -9.36
C GLU A 128 15.79 23.14 -10.32
N GLY A 129 14.82 22.32 -10.72
CA GLY A 129 15.04 21.17 -11.62
C GLY A 129 15.46 19.86 -10.93
N ILE A 130 15.84 19.90 -9.64
CA ILE A 130 16.11 18.67 -8.85
C ILE A 130 14.87 18.27 -8.06
N LEU A 131 14.24 19.23 -7.37
CA LEU A 131 13.08 18.99 -6.52
C LEU A 131 11.85 19.78 -6.99
N PRO A 132 10.62 19.32 -6.68
CA PRO A 132 9.41 20.11 -6.87
C PRO A 132 9.44 21.38 -6.00
N SER A 133 8.88 22.48 -6.50
CA SER A 133 8.85 23.78 -5.79
C SER A 133 8.32 23.69 -4.35
N ALA A 134 7.33 22.84 -4.09
CA ALA A 134 6.81 22.61 -2.74
C ALA A 134 7.87 22.05 -1.77
N VAL A 135 8.72 21.13 -2.24
CA VAL A 135 9.80 20.55 -1.43
C VAL A 135 10.93 21.56 -1.27
N ILE A 136 11.25 22.34 -2.31
CA ILE A 136 12.24 23.43 -2.25
C ILE A 136 11.89 24.42 -1.13
N MET A 137 10.63 24.84 -1.03
CA MET A 137 10.16 25.74 0.04
C MET A 137 10.31 25.15 1.44
N VAL A 138 10.02 23.85 1.61
CA VAL A 138 10.18 23.19 2.92
C VAL A 138 11.66 23.08 3.27
N VAL A 139 12.49 22.68 2.30
CA VAL A 139 13.95 22.61 2.46
C VAL A 139 14.53 23.98 2.80
N SER A 140 14.10 25.06 2.14
CA SER A 140 14.60 26.41 2.41
C SER A 140 14.20 26.92 3.80
N VAL A 141 12.95 26.68 4.23
CA VAL A 141 12.47 27.07 5.57
C VAL A 141 13.20 26.27 6.65
N THR A 142 13.33 24.96 6.46
CA THR A 142 14.08 24.11 7.41
C THR A 142 15.54 24.51 7.47
N ALA A 143 16.21 24.73 6.32
CA ALA A 143 17.59 25.23 6.18
C ALA A 143 17.82 26.52 7.00
N SER A 144 16.90 27.48 6.96
CA SER A 144 17.00 28.72 7.76
C SER A 144 16.91 28.50 9.27
N THR A 145 16.32 27.38 9.71
CA THR A 145 16.16 27.03 11.14
C THR A 145 17.06 25.87 11.59
N THR A 146 17.95 25.37 10.72
CA THR A 146 18.77 24.20 11.05
C THR A 146 19.70 24.47 12.22
N SER A 147 19.85 23.46 13.07
CA SER A 147 20.79 23.46 14.20
C SER A 147 22.19 22.92 13.85
N GLY A 148 22.42 22.55 12.58
CA GLY A 148 23.64 21.88 12.16
C GLY A 148 24.85 22.81 12.01
N LYS A 149 26.03 22.19 11.98
CA LYS A 149 27.33 22.89 11.92
C LYS A 149 27.99 22.68 10.55
N PRO A 150 28.85 23.59 10.07
CA PRO A 150 29.64 23.34 8.86
C PRO A 150 30.51 22.08 9.05
N LEU A 151 30.59 21.25 8.01
CA LEU A 151 31.43 20.06 8.00
C LEU A 151 32.90 20.44 7.81
N PRO A 152 33.85 19.69 8.41
CA PRO A 152 35.27 19.83 8.08
C PRO A 152 35.52 19.45 6.62
N GLU A 153 36.54 20.06 6.00
CA GLU A 153 36.80 19.94 4.56
C GLU A 153 37.07 18.50 4.12
N ASP A 154 37.81 17.72 4.92
CA ASP A 154 38.12 16.32 4.61
C ASP A 154 36.84 15.48 4.48
N VAL A 155 35.91 15.64 5.44
CA VAL A 155 34.61 14.93 5.42
C VAL A 155 33.73 15.46 4.31
N LEU A 156 33.76 16.77 4.02
CA LEU A 156 33.00 17.34 2.91
C LEU A 156 33.45 16.72 1.59
N GLN A 157 34.75 16.61 1.35
CA GLN A 157 35.29 16.01 0.13
C GLN A 157 34.86 14.54 -0.01
N GLU A 158 34.95 13.75 1.06
CA GLU A 158 34.45 12.36 1.08
C GLU A 158 32.96 12.29 0.75
N THR A 159 32.13 13.19 1.31
CA THR A 159 30.69 13.19 1.02
C THR A 159 30.37 13.59 -0.42
N ILE A 160 31.13 14.51 -1.01
CA ILE A 160 30.95 14.92 -2.41
C ILE A 160 31.38 13.78 -3.33
N GLU A 161 32.50 13.13 -3.04
CA GLU A 161 32.95 11.95 -3.80
C GLU A 161 31.92 10.82 -3.73
N ALA A 162 31.32 10.57 -2.56
CA ALA A 162 30.22 9.63 -2.42
C ALA A 162 29.01 9.98 -3.30
N CYS A 163 28.65 11.26 -3.36
CA CYS A 163 27.58 11.75 -4.23
C CYS A 163 27.92 11.51 -5.71
N ASP A 164 29.17 11.72 -6.12
CA ASP A 164 29.61 11.50 -7.49
C ASP A 164 29.59 10.03 -7.88
N ARG A 165 30.01 9.13 -7.00
CA ARG A 165 29.89 7.68 -7.20
C ARG A 165 28.43 7.25 -7.32
N ALA A 166 27.53 7.76 -6.48
CA ALA A 166 26.10 7.48 -6.59
C ALA A 166 25.49 7.95 -7.92
N LEU A 167 25.91 9.12 -8.42
CA LEU A 167 25.46 9.65 -9.71
C LEU A 167 26.02 8.84 -10.89
N ALA A 168 27.27 8.38 -10.81
CA ALA A 168 27.88 7.51 -11.81
C ALA A 168 27.17 6.14 -11.90
N LEU A 169 26.78 5.57 -10.76
CA LEU A 169 25.97 4.35 -10.71
C LEU A 169 24.57 4.55 -11.30
N ASP A 170 23.95 5.71 -11.09
CA ASP A 170 22.65 6.06 -11.71
C ASP A 170 22.76 6.18 -13.24
N SER A 171 23.85 6.75 -13.77
CA SER A 171 24.08 6.76 -15.23
C SER A 171 24.31 5.36 -15.79
N ALA A 172 25.17 4.54 -15.15
CA ALA A 172 25.41 3.17 -15.59
C ALA A 172 24.11 2.34 -15.57
N LYS A 173 23.28 2.50 -14.55
CA LYS A 173 21.96 1.86 -14.48
C LYS A 173 21.06 2.26 -15.65
N LYS A 174 21.06 3.53 -16.05
CA LYS A 174 20.28 3.99 -17.20
C LYS A 174 20.76 3.35 -18.49
N GLU A 175 22.07 3.26 -18.70
CA GLU A 175 22.65 2.58 -19.88
C GLU A 175 22.23 1.11 -19.96
N VAL A 176 22.28 0.39 -18.83
CA VAL A 176 21.81 -1.00 -18.74
C VAL A 176 20.31 -1.11 -19.04
N LEU A 177 19.48 -0.22 -18.50
CA LEU A 177 18.04 -0.22 -18.76
C LEU A 177 17.71 0.12 -20.22
N ASP A 178 18.44 1.05 -20.83
CA ASP A 178 18.28 1.43 -22.24
C ASP A 178 18.68 0.27 -23.17
N PHE A 179 19.73 -0.48 -22.81
CA PHE A 179 20.11 -1.70 -23.51
C PHE A 179 18.99 -2.76 -23.45
N VAL A 180 18.47 -3.03 -22.25
CA VAL A 180 17.37 -3.99 -22.05
C VAL A 180 16.10 -3.54 -22.78
N GLU A 181 15.83 -2.23 -22.83
CA GLU A 181 14.69 -1.67 -23.56
C GLU A 181 14.78 -1.97 -25.07
N ARG A 182 15.95 -1.76 -25.69
CA ARG A 182 16.16 -2.02 -27.12
C ARG A 182 15.97 -3.49 -27.48
N ARG A 183 16.30 -4.41 -26.57
CA ARG A 183 16.16 -5.87 -26.76
C ARG A 183 14.81 -6.42 -26.32
N MET A 184 13.96 -5.61 -25.67
CA MET A 184 12.67 -6.04 -25.14
C MET A 184 11.69 -6.55 -26.20
N GLY A 185 11.77 -6.01 -27.42
CA GLY A 185 10.94 -6.46 -28.55
C GLY A 185 11.17 -7.93 -28.93
N TYR A 186 12.35 -8.48 -28.66
CA TYR A 186 12.69 -9.88 -28.87
C TYR A 186 12.38 -10.74 -27.64
N ILE A 187 12.72 -10.25 -26.45
CA ILE A 187 12.61 -11.02 -25.20
C ILE A 187 11.16 -11.18 -24.75
N ALA A 188 10.41 -10.08 -24.72
CA ALA A 188 9.05 -10.02 -24.21
C ALA A 188 8.15 -9.20 -25.16
N PRO A 189 7.87 -9.73 -26.36
CA PRO A 189 7.05 -9.04 -27.35
C PRO A 189 5.61 -8.83 -26.88
N ASN A 190 5.03 -9.78 -26.14
CA ASN A 190 3.64 -9.65 -25.69
C ASN A 190 3.51 -8.64 -24.54
N LEU A 191 4.43 -8.65 -23.57
CA LEU A 191 4.46 -7.69 -22.47
C LEU A 191 4.68 -6.26 -22.99
N SER A 192 5.63 -6.09 -23.92
CA SER A 192 5.93 -4.80 -24.57
C SER A 192 4.73 -4.24 -25.32
N ALA A 193 3.98 -5.10 -26.02
CA ALA A 193 2.78 -4.67 -26.73
C ALA A 193 1.72 -4.07 -25.78
N ILE A 194 1.62 -4.56 -24.54
CA ILE A 194 0.63 -4.07 -23.56
C ILE A 194 1.11 -2.76 -22.91
N VAL A 195 2.31 -2.76 -22.31
CA VAL A 195 2.74 -1.69 -21.39
C VAL A 195 3.74 -0.71 -22.03
N GLY A 196 4.40 -1.13 -23.12
CA GLY A 196 5.53 -0.42 -23.73
C GLY A 196 6.88 -1.00 -23.32
N SER A 197 7.89 -0.86 -24.17
CA SER A 197 9.25 -1.38 -23.98
C SER A 197 9.92 -0.84 -22.71
N ALA A 198 9.89 0.48 -22.51
CA ALA A 198 10.48 1.14 -21.33
C ALA A 198 9.89 0.62 -20.01
N VAL A 199 8.56 0.47 -19.95
CA VAL A 199 7.88 0.01 -18.73
C VAL A 199 8.10 -1.48 -18.53
N ALA A 200 8.10 -2.28 -19.60
CA ALA A 200 8.44 -3.70 -19.55
C ALA A 200 9.87 -3.93 -19.03
N ALA A 201 10.85 -3.14 -19.48
CA ALA A 201 12.23 -3.18 -18.98
C ALA A 201 12.31 -2.92 -17.48
N LYS A 202 11.63 -1.88 -16.99
CA LYS A 202 11.59 -1.56 -15.55
C LYS A 202 10.90 -2.65 -14.72
N LEU A 203 9.81 -3.22 -15.22
CA LEU A 203 9.10 -4.32 -14.56
C LEU A 203 9.97 -5.59 -14.50
N MET A 204 10.68 -5.91 -15.58
CA MET A 204 11.58 -7.06 -15.64
C MET A 204 12.83 -6.87 -14.76
N GLY A 205 13.45 -5.69 -14.79
CA GLY A 205 14.60 -5.37 -13.96
C GLY A 205 14.29 -5.46 -12.47
N THR A 206 13.17 -4.89 -12.02
CA THR A 206 12.77 -4.96 -10.61
C THR A 206 12.21 -6.31 -10.18
N ALA A 207 11.69 -7.12 -11.11
CA ALA A 207 11.29 -8.48 -10.80
C ALA A 207 12.47 -9.47 -10.75
N GLY A 208 13.65 -9.09 -11.27
CA GLY A 208 14.80 -9.99 -11.38
C GLY A 208 14.67 -10.97 -12.54
N GLY A 209 14.16 -10.51 -13.70
CA GLY A 209 14.06 -11.29 -14.93
C GLY A 209 12.64 -11.74 -15.30
N LEU A 210 12.50 -12.31 -16.50
CA LEU A 210 11.21 -12.67 -17.09
C LEU A 210 10.54 -13.85 -16.35
N SER A 211 11.31 -14.88 -15.98
CA SER A 211 10.80 -16.05 -15.24
C SER A 211 10.28 -15.65 -13.85
N SER A 212 11.00 -14.78 -13.16
CA SER A 212 10.59 -14.22 -11.86
C SER A 212 9.29 -13.41 -12.01
N LEU A 213 9.20 -12.55 -13.04
CA LEU A 213 8.00 -11.77 -13.32
C LEU A 213 6.78 -12.64 -13.67
N ALA A 214 6.97 -13.74 -14.39
CA ALA A 214 5.90 -14.68 -14.74
C ALA A 214 5.32 -15.40 -13.50
N ASN A 215 6.19 -15.72 -12.54
CA ASN A 215 5.81 -16.35 -11.26
C ASN A 215 5.10 -15.37 -10.31
N MET A 216 5.34 -14.07 -10.43
CA MET A 216 4.68 -13.07 -9.59
C MET A 216 3.15 -13.03 -9.82
N PRO A 217 2.34 -12.89 -8.76
CA PRO A 217 0.90 -12.67 -8.91
C PRO A 217 0.61 -11.23 -9.38
N ALA A 218 -0.51 -11.05 -10.06
CA ALA A 218 -0.94 -9.75 -10.61
C ALA A 218 -0.99 -8.60 -9.58
N CYS A 219 -1.31 -8.91 -8.32
CA CYS A 219 -1.33 -7.91 -7.25
C CYS A 219 0.07 -7.41 -6.86
N SER A 220 1.10 -8.25 -6.96
CA SER A 220 2.49 -7.85 -6.74
C SER A 220 3.04 -7.06 -7.92
N VAL A 221 2.75 -7.50 -9.14
CA VAL A 221 3.14 -6.77 -10.37
C VAL A 221 2.53 -5.38 -10.43
N GLN A 222 1.31 -5.20 -9.90
CA GLN A 222 0.69 -3.88 -9.73
C GLN A 222 1.55 -2.92 -8.86
N LEU A 223 2.25 -3.46 -7.87
CA LEU A 223 3.00 -2.70 -6.87
C LEU A 223 4.49 -2.54 -7.23
N LEU A 224 4.95 -3.12 -8.34
CA LEU A 224 6.34 -2.97 -8.78
C LEU A 224 6.64 -1.49 -9.11
N GLY A 225 7.76 -0.99 -8.59
CA GLY A 225 8.12 0.43 -8.69
C GLY A 225 7.38 1.34 -7.72
N ALA A 226 6.50 0.80 -6.86
CA ALA A 226 5.85 1.60 -5.84
C ALA A 226 6.83 1.96 -4.74
N THR A 227 7.21 3.24 -4.71
CA THR A 227 7.94 3.79 -3.57
C THR A 227 7.06 3.72 -2.34
N LYS A 228 7.63 3.29 -1.20
CA LYS A 228 6.98 3.33 0.11
C LYS A 228 6.74 4.80 0.48
N LYS A 229 5.70 5.40 -0.09
CA LYS A 229 5.27 6.75 0.21
C LYS A 229 4.61 6.75 1.58
N ASN A 230 5.41 6.83 2.65
CA ASN A 230 4.99 7.52 3.86
C ASN A 230 5.00 9.01 3.52
N LEU A 231 4.05 9.47 2.69
CA LEU A 231 4.01 10.87 2.29
C LEU A 231 3.59 11.70 3.52
N VAL A 232 4.59 12.21 4.23
CA VAL A 232 4.51 13.43 5.04
C VAL A 232 4.48 14.63 4.08
N ALA A 233 3.65 14.58 3.03
CA ALA A 233 3.32 15.76 2.26
C ALA A 233 2.22 16.48 3.04
N GLY A 234 2.67 17.29 4.00
CA GLY A 234 1.85 18.11 4.87
C GLY A 234 0.63 18.66 4.14
N PHE A 235 -0.54 18.46 4.77
CA PHE A 235 -1.84 19.04 4.42
C PHE A 235 -2.62 18.49 3.20
N SER A 236 -2.09 17.60 2.36
CA SER A 236 -2.82 17.14 1.15
C SER A 236 -3.53 15.78 1.30
N THR A 237 -4.87 15.80 1.37
CA THR A 237 -5.71 14.58 1.42
C THR A 237 -5.89 13.90 0.05
N ALA A 238 -5.61 14.60 -1.05
CA ALA A 238 -5.70 14.06 -2.41
C ALA A 238 -4.54 13.10 -2.74
N ALA A 239 -3.34 13.34 -2.20
CA ALA A 239 -2.16 12.49 -2.38
C ALA A 239 -2.34 11.09 -1.74
N THR A 240 -3.23 10.97 -0.76
CA THR A 240 -3.62 9.68 -0.15
C THR A 240 -4.32 8.74 -1.15
N SER A 241 -4.93 9.25 -2.22
CA SER A 241 -5.56 8.36 -3.22
C SER A 241 -4.54 7.65 -4.12
N GLN A 242 -3.27 8.08 -4.11
CA GLN A 242 -2.20 7.59 -4.97
C GLN A 242 -1.27 6.58 -4.26
N PHE A 243 -1.68 5.94 -3.16
CA PHE A 243 -0.85 5.03 -2.36
C PHE A 243 -0.37 3.74 -3.08
N ARG A 244 -0.52 3.63 -4.40
CA ARG A 244 -0.13 2.45 -5.20
C ARG A 244 0.42 2.83 -6.58
N VAL A 245 1.27 3.86 -6.65
CA VAL A 245 1.94 4.31 -7.89
C VAL A 245 3.08 3.36 -8.23
N GLY A 246 2.86 2.43 -9.16
CA GLY A 246 3.92 1.56 -9.71
C GLY A 246 4.36 1.97 -11.12
N TYR A 247 5.26 1.20 -11.74
CA TYR A 247 5.72 1.47 -13.11
C TYR A 247 4.61 1.39 -14.15
N ILE A 248 3.58 0.58 -13.91
CA ILE A 248 2.41 0.45 -14.81
C ILE A 248 1.70 1.79 -15.03
N GLU A 249 1.80 2.73 -14.10
CA GLU A 249 1.21 4.06 -14.29
C GLU A 249 1.91 4.87 -15.39
N GLN A 250 3.17 4.59 -15.68
CA GLN A 250 3.91 5.24 -16.77
C GLN A 250 3.43 4.76 -18.14
N ALA A 251 2.63 3.69 -18.20
CA ALA A 251 2.09 3.17 -19.44
C ALA A 251 1.09 4.17 -20.07
N GLU A 252 1.18 4.32 -21.39
CA GLU A 252 0.32 5.20 -22.18
C GLU A 252 -1.18 4.92 -21.95
N ILE A 253 -1.58 3.65 -21.90
CA ILE A 253 -2.97 3.22 -21.68
C ILE A 253 -3.49 3.69 -20.32
N PHE A 254 -2.65 3.71 -19.30
CA PHE A 254 -3.05 4.20 -17.98
C PHE A 254 -3.23 5.73 -18.00
N GLN A 255 -2.29 6.44 -18.62
CA GLN A 255 -2.32 7.91 -18.68
C GLN A 255 -3.52 8.45 -19.46
N SER A 256 -3.94 7.75 -20.52
CA SER A 256 -5.13 8.09 -21.30
C SER A 256 -6.45 7.83 -20.57
N THR A 257 -6.45 7.06 -19.46
CA THR A 257 -7.67 6.78 -18.70
C THR A 257 -8.07 7.94 -17.76
N PRO A 258 -9.38 8.20 -17.61
CA PRO A 258 -9.86 9.22 -16.69
C PRO A 258 -9.55 8.85 -15.23
N PRO A 259 -9.28 9.85 -14.35
CA PRO A 259 -8.74 9.62 -13.01
C PRO A 259 -9.65 8.77 -12.11
N SER A 260 -10.97 8.80 -12.32
CA SER A 260 -11.93 7.97 -11.59
C SER A 260 -11.78 6.47 -11.86
N LEU A 261 -11.28 6.10 -13.04
CA LEU A 261 -11.14 4.70 -13.49
C LEU A 261 -9.71 4.17 -13.40
N ARG A 262 -8.71 5.05 -13.20
CA ARG A 262 -7.27 4.70 -13.15
C ARG A 262 -6.96 3.51 -12.25
N MET A 263 -7.49 3.48 -11.03
CA MET A 263 -7.23 2.35 -10.10
C MET A 263 -7.77 1.01 -10.61
N ARG A 264 -8.90 1.03 -11.33
CA ARG A 264 -9.50 -0.18 -11.93
C ARG A 264 -8.72 -0.58 -13.18
N ALA A 265 -8.27 0.39 -13.98
CA ALA A 265 -7.43 0.17 -15.16
C ALA A 265 -6.06 -0.40 -14.78
N CYS A 266 -5.40 0.13 -13.74
CA CYS A 266 -4.11 -0.36 -13.25
C CYS A 266 -4.19 -1.84 -12.82
N ARG A 267 -5.24 -2.24 -12.09
CA ARG A 267 -5.47 -3.67 -11.75
C ARG A 267 -5.63 -4.53 -12.99
N LEU A 268 -6.42 -4.07 -13.96
CA LEU A 268 -6.64 -4.80 -15.21
C LEU A 268 -5.35 -4.93 -16.02
N LEU A 269 -4.59 -3.85 -16.16
CA LEU A 269 -3.30 -3.81 -16.82
C LEU A 269 -2.30 -4.75 -16.14
N ALA A 270 -2.19 -4.73 -14.81
CA ALA A 270 -1.33 -5.65 -14.07
C ALA A 270 -1.72 -7.12 -14.33
N SER A 271 -3.02 -7.45 -14.25
CA SER A 271 -3.49 -8.81 -14.58
C SER A 271 -3.13 -9.23 -16.01
N LYS A 272 -3.34 -8.37 -17.00
CA LYS A 272 -3.05 -8.71 -18.39
C LYS A 272 -1.55 -8.75 -18.68
N SER A 273 -0.76 -7.89 -18.03
CA SER A 273 0.70 -7.90 -18.10
C SER A 273 1.28 -9.18 -17.51
N THR A 274 0.75 -9.68 -16.38
CA THR A 274 1.18 -10.98 -15.84
C THR A 274 0.86 -12.15 -16.75
N LEU A 275 -0.28 -12.12 -17.45
CA LEU A 275 -0.60 -13.15 -18.43
C LEU A 275 0.37 -13.09 -19.63
N ALA A 276 0.65 -11.90 -20.14
CA ALA A 276 1.61 -11.71 -21.22
C ALA A 276 3.02 -12.15 -20.83
N ALA A 277 3.49 -11.78 -19.63
CA ALA A 277 4.79 -12.21 -19.11
C ALA A 277 4.91 -13.74 -19.02
N ARG A 278 3.82 -14.45 -18.65
CA ARG A 278 3.79 -15.92 -18.63
C ARG A 278 3.86 -16.53 -20.02
N VAL A 279 3.17 -15.93 -21.00
CA VAL A 279 3.23 -16.37 -22.40
C VAL A 279 4.62 -16.14 -23.00
N ASP A 280 5.23 -15.00 -22.70
CA ASP A 280 6.60 -14.66 -23.13
C ASP A 280 7.62 -15.61 -22.48
N SER A 281 7.47 -15.93 -21.19
CA SER A 281 8.34 -16.88 -20.48
C SER A 281 8.33 -18.29 -21.09
N THR A 282 7.21 -18.70 -21.71
CA THR A 282 7.10 -20.00 -22.39
C THR A 282 7.33 -19.90 -23.91
N ARG A 283 7.78 -18.75 -24.44
CA ARG A 283 7.92 -18.46 -25.89
C ARG A 283 6.67 -18.80 -26.71
N GLY A 284 5.47 -18.51 -26.20
CA GLY A 284 4.22 -18.88 -26.86
C GLY A 284 4.01 -18.20 -28.22
N ASP A 285 4.14 -16.87 -28.28
CA ASP A 285 3.88 -16.07 -29.49
C ASP A 285 4.98 -15.02 -29.73
N PRO A 286 5.98 -15.30 -30.60
CA PRO A 286 7.09 -14.38 -30.88
C PRO A 286 6.66 -13.13 -31.67
N CYS A 287 5.52 -13.19 -32.38
CA CYS A 287 5.00 -12.05 -33.15
C CYS A 287 4.29 -10.98 -32.28
N GLY A 288 4.09 -11.23 -30.97
CA GLY A 288 3.39 -10.30 -30.08
C GLY A 288 1.87 -10.23 -30.29
N ASN A 289 1.28 -11.15 -31.07
CA ASN A 289 -0.14 -11.12 -31.43
C ASN A 289 -1.06 -11.28 -30.20
N VAL A 290 -0.69 -12.11 -29.23
CA VAL A 290 -1.43 -12.25 -27.98
C VAL A 290 -1.38 -10.98 -27.16
N GLY A 291 -0.21 -10.32 -27.07
CA GLY A 291 -0.08 -9.02 -26.42
C GLY A 291 -1.00 -7.96 -27.02
N ARG A 292 -1.10 -7.89 -28.36
CA ARG A 292 -2.01 -6.96 -29.05
C ARG A 292 -3.49 -7.26 -28.75
N LYS A 293 -3.90 -8.53 -28.81
CA LYS A 293 -5.27 -8.95 -28.43
C LYS A 293 -5.60 -8.56 -26.99
N LEU A 294 -4.67 -8.80 -26.06
CA LEU A 294 -4.83 -8.42 -24.67
C LEU A 294 -4.91 -6.90 -24.49
N ARG A 295 -4.12 -6.12 -25.25
CA ARG A 295 -4.19 -4.65 -25.27
C ARG A 295 -5.57 -4.16 -25.73
N GLU A 296 -6.11 -4.75 -26.80
CA GLU A 296 -7.46 -4.44 -27.29
C GLU A 296 -8.54 -4.78 -26.27
N GLU A 297 -8.45 -5.93 -25.59
CA GLU A 297 -9.38 -6.27 -24.51
C GLU A 297 -9.35 -5.26 -23.35
N VAL A 298 -8.16 -4.73 -23.03
CA VAL A 298 -8.01 -3.68 -22.02
C VAL A 298 -8.70 -2.41 -22.49
N GLY A 299 -8.46 -1.98 -23.73
CA GLY A 299 -9.12 -0.81 -24.34
C GLY A 299 -10.64 -0.92 -24.31
N LYS A 300 -11.19 -2.03 -24.82
CA LYS A 300 -12.64 -2.31 -24.85
C LYS A 300 -13.26 -2.28 -23.44
N LYS A 301 -12.56 -2.78 -22.42
CA LYS A 301 -13.04 -2.74 -21.03
C LYS A 301 -13.04 -1.33 -20.46
N ILE A 302 -12.01 -0.54 -20.75
CA ILE A 302 -11.91 0.86 -20.31
C ILE A 302 -13.02 1.68 -20.95
N GLU A 303 -13.22 1.53 -22.26
CA GLU A 303 -14.30 2.18 -23.02
C GLU A 303 -15.68 1.83 -22.44
N LYS A 304 -15.95 0.54 -22.23
CA LYS A 304 -17.19 0.07 -21.58
C LYS A 304 -17.42 0.63 -20.17
N TRP A 305 -16.37 0.99 -19.43
CA TRP A 305 -16.53 1.62 -18.11
C TRP A 305 -16.83 3.12 -18.19
N GLN A 306 -16.51 3.76 -19.32
CA GLN A 306 -16.85 5.15 -19.58
C GLN A 306 -18.29 5.30 -20.06
N GLU A 307 -18.86 4.25 -20.67
CA GLU A 307 -20.28 4.21 -21.02
C GLU A 307 -21.17 4.45 -19.78
N PRO A 308 -22.01 5.49 -19.79
CA PRO A 308 -22.94 5.71 -18.70
C PRO A 308 -23.96 4.55 -18.65
N PRO A 309 -24.39 4.13 -17.44
CA PRO A 309 -25.44 3.12 -17.35
C PRO A 309 -26.71 3.64 -18.03
N PRO A 310 -27.48 2.75 -18.70
CA PRO A 310 -28.72 3.17 -19.33
C PRO A 310 -29.65 3.81 -18.30
N ALA A 311 -30.37 4.85 -18.72
CA ALA A 311 -31.27 5.58 -17.86
C ALA A 311 -32.28 4.60 -17.23
N LYS A 312 -32.36 4.62 -15.89
CA LYS A 312 -33.34 3.80 -15.17
C LYS A 312 -34.72 4.33 -15.51
N GLN A 313 -35.51 3.52 -16.20
CA GLN A 313 -36.91 3.84 -16.41
C GLN A 313 -37.62 3.95 -15.04
N PRO A 314 -38.54 4.90 -14.87
CA PRO A 314 -39.28 5.04 -13.62
C PRO A 314 -40.02 3.73 -13.35
N LYS A 315 -39.68 3.07 -12.24
CA LYS A 315 -40.40 1.87 -11.83
C LYS A 315 -41.80 2.30 -11.40
N PRO A 316 -42.87 1.78 -12.03
CA PRO A 316 -44.22 2.13 -11.62
C PRO A 316 -44.41 1.72 -10.16
N LEU A 317 -45.16 2.53 -9.42
CA LEU A 317 -45.56 2.16 -8.07
C LEU A 317 -46.35 0.85 -8.13
N PRO A 318 -46.21 -0.03 -7.12
CA PRO A 318 -47.09 -1.19 -7.02
C PRO A 318 -48.53 -0.70 -6.95
N ILE A 319 -49.43 -1.42 -7.63
CA ILE A 319 -50.86 -1.13 -7.60
C ILE A 319 -51.31 -1.05 -6.14
N PRO A 320 -52.03 0.01 -5.72
CA PRO A 320 -52.57 0.10 -4.37
C PRO A 320 -53.46 -1.11 -4.07
N ASP A 321 -52.93 -2.05 -3.29
CA ASP A 321 -53.67 -3.23 -2.84
C ASP A 321 -54.50 -2.84 -1.60
N SER A 322 -55.82 -2.77 -1.76
CA SER A 322 -56.79 -2.57 -0.67
C SER A 322 -57.14 -3.87 0.06
N GLY A 323 -56.57 -5.01 -0.37
CA GLY A 323 -56.84 -6.31 0.19
C GLY A 323 -56.41 -6.47 1.66
N PRO A 324 -57.05 -7.40 2.40
CA PRO A 324 -56.68 -7.66 3.79
C PRO A 324 -55.25 -8.20 3.88
N LYS A 325 -54.39 -7.51 4.64
CA LYS A 325 -53.00 -7.95 4.87
C LYS A 325 -52.99 -9.30 5.59
N LYS A 326 -52.15 -10.23 5.11
CA LYS A 326 -51.91 -11.53 5.76
C LYS A 326 -51.41 -11.34 7.19
N LYS A 327 -52.21 -11.71 8.19
CA LYS A 327 -51.83 -11.69 9.60
C LYS A 327 -50.88 -12.85 9.87
N ARG A 328 -49.69 -12.54 10.38
CA ARG A 328 -48.70 -13.54 10.82
C ARG A 328 -48.43 -13.36 12.32
N GLY A 329 -48.20 -14.46 13.01
CA GLY A 329 -47.71 -14.51 14.39
C GLY A 329 -46.20 -14.78 14.46
N GLY A 330 -45.68 -14.92 15.68
CA GLY A 330 -44.31 -15.41 15.92
C GLY A 330 -43.33 -14.38 16.50
N ARG A 331 -42.32 -14.87 17.22
CA ARG A 331 -41.34 -14.07 17.96
C ARG A 331 -40.60 -13.06 17.08
N ARG A 332 -40.16 -13.48 15.88
CA ARG A 332 -39.44 -12.62 14.93
C ARG A 332 -40.31 -11.48 14.39
N LEU A 333 -41.55 -11.78 14.03
CA LEU A 333 -42.49 -10.78 13.53
C LEU A 333 -42.95 -9.83 14.63
N ARG A 334 -43.21 -10.34 15.84
CA ARG A 334 -43.50 -9.51 17.02
C ARG A 334 -42.37 -8.54 17.29
N LYS A 335 -41.11 -9.00 17.30
CA LYS A 335 -39.93 -8.15 17.46
C LYS A 335 -39.74 -7.14 16.32
N MET A 336 -40.19 -7.44 15.10
CA MET A 336 -40.16 -6.49 13.98
C MET A 336 -41.27 -5.43 14.12
N LYS A 337 -42.50 -5.85 14.48
CA LYS A 337 -43.62 -4.95 14.75
C LYS A 337 -43.31 -4.02 15.92
N GLU A 338 -42.71 -4.54 16.99
CA GLU A 338 -42.26 -3.77 18.15
C GLU A 338 -41.28 -2.65 17.78
N ARG A 339 -40.47 -2.78 16.72
CA ARG A 339 -39.54 -1.72 16.27
C ARG A 339 -40.23 -0.52 15.64
N TYR A 340 -41.38 -0.75 14.99
CA TYR A 340 -42.14 0.28 14.28
C TYR A 340 -43.41 0.69 15.03
N ALA A 341 -43.83 -0.08 16.03
CA ALA A 341 -45.00 0.21 16.83
C ALA A 341 -44.76 1.45 17.69
N VAL A 342 -45.79 2.28 17.79
CA VAL A 342 -45.83 3.40 18.73
C VAL A 342 -45.69 2.84 20.15
N THR A 343 -44.74 3.38 20.90
CA THR A 343 -44.51 2.99 22.30
C THR A 343 -45.71 3.34 23.16
N ASP A 344 -45.93 2.60 24.25
CA ASP A 344 -47.03 2.91 25.17
C ASP A 344 -46.88 4.32 25.78
N MET A 345 -45.65 4.76 26.01
CA MET A 345 -45.30 6.15 26.32
C MET A 345 -45.85 7.15 25.30
N ARG A 346 -45.60 6.93 24.00
CA ARG A 346 -46.06 7.84 22.95
C ARG A 346 -47.57 7.71 22.71
N LYS A 347 -48.19 6.57 23.03
CA LYS A 347 -49.65 6.42 23.07
C LYS A 347 -50.26 7.23 24.22
N LEU A 348 -49.62 7.31 25.38
CA LEU A 348 -50.08 8.13 26.51
C LEU A 348 -49.90 9.63 26.23
N ALA A 349 -48.76 10.01 25.63
CA ALA A 349 -48.54 11.37 25.18
C ALA A 349 -49.56 11.80 24.10
N GLY A 350 -49.97 10.88 23.21
CA GLY A 350 -51.01 11.15 22.21
C GLY A 350 -52.45 11.12 22.74
N ARG A 351 -52.67 10.91 24.04
CA ARG A 351 -53.99 11.01 24.68
C ARG A 351 -54.06 12.33 25.43
N MET A 352 -55.15 13.07 25.25
CA MET A 352 -55.37 14.34 25.93
C MET A 352 -56.54 14.19 26.91
N PRO A 353 -56.36 14.52 28.20
CA PRO A 353 -57.45 14.57 29.15
C PRO A 353 -58.36 15.76 28.82
N PHE A 354 -59.67 15.51 28.72
CA PHE A 354 -60.63 16.58 28.48
C PHE A 354 -60.75 17.49 29.71
N GLY A 355 -60.72 18.80 29.50
CA GLY A 355 -60.92 19.80 30.57
C GLY A 355 -59.72 20.06 31.49
N VAL A 356 -58.55 19.46 31.22
CA VAL A 356 -57.30 19.72 31.96
C VAL A 356 -56.30 20.38 31.01
N PRO A 357 -55.69 21.52 31.37
CA PRO A 357 -54.66 22.15 30.55
C PRO A 357 -53.45 21.22 30.41
N GLU A 358 -52.87 21.18 29.21
CA GLU A 358 -51.75 20.31 28.90
C GLU A 358 -50.44 20.85 29.49
N GLU A 359 -49.67 19.96 30.11
CA GLU A 359 -48.27 20.26 30.46
C GLU A 359 -47.40 20.12 29.21
N SER A 360 -46.75 21.23 28.85
CA SER A 360 -45.82 21.31 27.71
C SER A 360 -44.38 21.35 28.20
N SER A 361 -43.45 20.84 27.39
CA SER A 361 -42.03 20.73 27.75
C SER A 361 -41.35 22.07 28.09
N LEU A 362 -41.82 23.21 27.57
CA LEU A 362 -41.24 24.53 27.82
C LEU A 362 -42.19 25.45 28.60
N GLY A 363 -43.35 24.96 29.01
CA GLY A 363 -44.38 25.73 29.70
C GLY A 363 -45.23 26.60 28.76
N ASP A 364 -46.41 26.99 29.24
CA ASP A 364 -47.33 27.94 28.57
C ASP A 364 -47.71 27.58 27.13
N GLY A 365 -47.97 26.29 26.88
CA GLY A 365 -48.34 25.78 25.55
C GLY A 365 -47.19 25.81 24.53
N LEU A 366 -45.97 26.10 24.95
CA LEU A 366 -44.79 26.12 24.11
C LEU A 366 -44.05 24.76 24.18
N GLY A 367 -43.72 24.23 23.01
CA GLY A 367 -42.97 22.99 22.87
C GLY A 367 -43.86 21.73 22.77
N GLU A 368 -43.27 20.57 23.05
CA GLU A 368 -43.97 19.29 22.93
C GLU A 368 -44.96 19.11 24.10
N GLY A 369 -46.21 18.83 23.76
CA GLY A 369 -47.25 18.49 24.72
C GLY A 369 -47.10 17.06 25.23
N ASN A 370 -47.18 16.90 26.56
CA ASN A 370 -47.03 15.59 27.20
C ASN A 370 -48.35 14.80 27.29
N GLY A 371 -49.50 15.36 26.88
CA GLY A 371 -50.80 14.71 26.98
C GLY A 371 -51.09 14.16 28.39
N MET A 372 -51.41 12.86 28.49
CA MET A 372 -51.61 12.15 29.77
C MET A 372 -50.30 11.69 30.43
N LEU A 373 -49.15 11.90 29.81
CA LEU A 373 -47.85 11.49 30.35
C LEU A 373 -47.42 12.47 31.45
N GLY A 374 -47.33 12.00 32.71
CA GLY A 374 -46.90 12.84 33.84
C GLY A 374 -48.02 13.39 34.72
N GLN A 375 -49.29 13.17 34.35
CA GLN A 375 -50.48 13.67 35.06
C GLN A 375 -50.67 13.11 36.50
N ALA A 376 -49.77 12.23 36.98
CA ALA A 376 -49.83 11.60 38.30
C ALA A 376 -49.22 12.47 39.45
N GLY A 377 -49.28 13.79 39.33
CA GLY A 377 -49.24 14.71 40.48
C GLY A 377 -47.89 14.97 41.16
N SER A 378 -46.77 14.60 40.54
CA SER A 378 -45.46 15.09 40.99
C SER A 378 -44.72 15.59 39.75
N GLY A 379 -44.35 16.88 39.70
CA GLY A 379 -43.68 17.52 38.55
C GLY A 379 -42.30 16.95 38.16
N LYS A 380 -42.01 15.70 38.53
CA LYS A 380 -40.90 14.88 38.05
C LYS A 380 -41.46 13.69 37.28
N LEU A 381 -41.28 13.72 35.97
CA LEU A 381 -41.62 12.63 35.07
C LEU A 381 -40.74 11.39 35.35
N ARG A 382 -41.11 10.53 36.31
CA ARG A 382 -40.45 9.23 36.50
C ARG A 382 -41.00 8.23 35.49
N VAL A 383 -40.57 8.38 34.24
CA VAL A 383 -40.72 7.29 33.28
C VAL A 383 -39.77 6.20 33.73
N ALA A 384 -40.33 5.07 34.19
CA ALA A 384 -39.55 3.84 34.28
C ALA A 384 -38.95 3.60 32.89
N ALA A 385 -37.62 3.71 32.77
CA ALA A 385 -36.90 3.50 31.53
C ALA A 385 -37.14 2.05 31.06
N GLY A 386 -38.26 1.83 30.38
CA GLY A 386 -38.61 0.54 29.81
C GLY A 386 -37.47 0.11 28.91
N GLN A 387 -37.05 -1.16 29.06
CA GLN A 387 -35.87 -1.75 28.42
C GLN A 387 -35.61 -1.15 27.03
N SER A 388 -34.37 -0.68 26.81
CA SER A 388 -33.80 0.03 25.65
C SER A 388 -33.85 -0.74 24.31
N LYS A 389 -34.97 -1.40 24.02
CA LYS A 389 -35.21 -2.24 22.84
C LYS A 389 -35.37 -1.43 21.55
N LEU A 390 -35.68 -0.13 21.69
CA LEU A 390 -35.86 0.84 20.62
C LEU A 390 -34.66 1.77 20.42
N ALA A 391 -33.55 1.56 21.15
CA ALA A 391 -32.32 2.29 20.88
C ALA A 391 -31.95 2.17 19.40
N ALA A 392 -31.69 3.32 18.76
CA ALA A 392 -31.37 3.40 17.34
C ALA A 392 -30.16 2.50 17.06
N LYS A 393 -30.40 1.38 16.37
CA LYS A 393 -29.32 0.47 16.00
C LYS A 393 -28.64 1.04 14.77
N VAL A 394 -27.34 1.26 14.88
CA VAL A 394 -26.49 1.58 13.74
C VAL A 394 -26.74 0.56 12.64
N ALA A 395 -27.11 1.04 11.45
CA ALA A 395 -27.40 0.16 10.33
C ALA A 395 -26.18 -0.73 10.04
N LYS A 396 -26.41 -1.97 9.61
CA LYS A 396 -25.32 -2.96 9.40
C LYS A 396 -24.16 -2.41 8.56
N LYS A 397 -24.45 -1.56 7.55
CA LYS A 397 -23.44 -0.88 6.71
C LYS A 397 -22.50 0.01 7.51
N PHE A 398 -23.03 0.77 8.47
CA PHE A 398 -22.24 1.63 9.35
C PHE A 398 -21.54 0.82 10.45
N LYS A 399 -22.17 -0.26 10.94
CA LYS A 399 -21.56 -1.18 11.90
C LYS A 399 -20.31 -1.85 11.32
N VAL A 400 -20.35 -2.30 10.06
CA VAL A 400 -19.20 -2.90 9.37
C VAL A 400 -18.07 -1.88 9.15
N ARG A 401 -18.39 -0.63 8.79
CA ARG A 401 -17.37 0.44 8.70
C ARG A 401 -16.72 0.77 10.05
N GLN A 402 -17.48 0.69 11.15
CA GLN A 402 -16.97 0.93 12.50
C GLN A 402 -15.99 -0.16 12.95
N PHE A 403 -16.27 -1.44 12.64
CA PHE A 403 -15.29 -2.52 12.83
C PHE A 403 -14.07 -2.38 11.92
N GLY A 404 -14.22 -1.82 10.71
CA GLY A 404 -13.10 -1.55 9.81
C GLY A 404 -12.17 -0.41 10.26
N ARG A 405 -12.65 0.51 11.12
CA ARG A 405 -11.83 1.60 11.70
C ARG A 405 -11.31 1.30 13.10
N GLY A 406 -11.99 0.46 13.87
CA GLY A 406 -11.56 0.02 15.21
C GLY A 406 -10.82 -1.32 15.25
N GLY A 407 -10.83 -2.08 14.15
CA GLY A 407 -10.12 -3.35 14.00
C GLY A 407 -8.95 -3.31 13.00
N ALA A 408 -8.72 -2.16 12.36
CA ALA A 408 -7.44 -1.84 11.74
C ALA A 408 -6.51 -1.29 12.82
N THR A 409 -6.30 -2.07 13.88
CA THR A 409 -5.05 -1.93 14.60
C THR A 409 -3.96 -2.32 13.62
N SER A 410 -2.95 -1.47 13.49
CA SER A 410 -1.73 -1.74 12.76
C SER A 410 -1.30 -3.19 12.97
N GLY A 411 -0.66 -3.81 11.98
CA GLY A 411 0.06 -5.08 12.16
C GLY A 411 1.17 -5.05 13.21
N LEU A 412 1.21 -4.00 14.06
CA LEU A 412 2.06 -3.77 15.21
C LEU A 412 1.36 -4.09 16.55
N THR A 413 0.05 -4.34 16.59
CA THR A 413 -0.62 -4.69 17.87
C THR A 413 -0.39 -6.11 18.34
N SER A 414 0.29 -6.93 17.54
CA SER A 414 0.85 -8.20 17.98
C SER A 414 2.37 -8.14 17.87
N SER A 415 3.00 -7.31 18.71
CA SER A 415 4.46 -7.34 18.86
C SER A 415 4.87 -6.51 20.08
N LEU A 416 5.28 -7.21 21.14
CA LEU A 416 6.01 -6.73 22.33
C LEU A 416 5.16 -6.08 23.44
N ALA A 417 4.97 -6.82 24.54
CA ALA A 417 4.65 -6.24 25.85
C ALA A 417 5.84 -6.42 26.78
N PHE A 418 6.37 -5.33 27.34
CA PHE A 418 7.38 -5.37 28.40
C PHE A 418 6.69 -5.56 29.74
N THR A 419 6.95 -6.68 30.41
CA THR A 419 6.54 -6.88 31.80
C THR A 419 7.77 -6.85 32.71
N PRO A 420 7.68 -6.21 33.90
CA PRO A 420 8.84 -6.02 34.77
C PRO A 420 9.38 -7.31 35.39
N VAL A 421 8.70 -8.45 35.21
CA VAL A 421 9.05 -9.72 35.87
C VAL A 421 9.63 -10.76 34.88
N GLN A 422 9.26 -10.73 33.59
CA GLN A 422 9.62 -11.80 32.64
C GLN A 422 10.20 -11.30 31.30
N GLY A 423 10.36 -9.98 31.11
CA GLY A 423 10.99 -9.43 29.91
C GLY A 423 10.04 -9.30 28.71
N ILE A 424 10.57 -9.54 27.51
CA ILE A 424 9.88 -9.36 26.22
C ILE A 424 9.03 -10.59 25.89
N GLU A 425 7.70 -10.46 25.91
CA GLU A 425 6.78 -11.51 25.45
C GLU A 425 5.91 -11.07 24.27
N LEU A 426 5.68 -12.01 23.36
CA LEU A 426 4.68 -11.92 22.28
C LEU A 426 3.30 -12.30 22.83
N SER A 427 2.52 -11.31 23.27
CA SER A 427 1.13 -11.56 23.70
C SER A 427 0.14 -11.32 22.55
N ASN A 428 -0.70 -12.32 22.26
CA ASN A 428 -1.83 -12.18 21.34
C ASN A 428 -3.10 -11.82 22.14
N PRO A 429 -3.55 -10.56 22.15
CA PRO A 429 -4.73 -10.15 22.91
C PRO A 429 -6.04 -10.80 22.43
N GLN A 430 -6.08 -11.34 21.20
CA GLN A 430 -7.24 -12.07 20.69
C GLN A 430 -7.37 -13.48 21.27
N ALA A 431 -6.27 -14.13 21.67
CA ALA A 431 -6.32 -15.46 22.29
C ALA A 431 -7.10 -15.46 23.62
N ARG A 432 -6.96 -14.40 24.42
CA ARG A 432 -7.76 -14.20 25.65
C ARG A 432 -9.26 -14.02 25.37
N ALA A 433 -9.62 -13.37 24.27
CA ALA A 433 -11.03 -13.21 23.88
C ALA A 433 -11.65 -14.54 23.43
N HIS A 434 -10.87 -15.43 22.81
CA HIS A 434 -11.31 -16.79 22.45
C HIS A 434 -11.43 -17.72 23.67
N GLN A 435 -10.62 -17.55 24.72
CA GLN A 435 -10.79 -18.27 25.99
C GLN A 435 -12.10 -17.92 26.70
N LEU A 436 -12.53 -16.67 26.64
CA LEU A 436 -13.80 -16.22 27.26
C LEU A 436 -15.04 -16.56 26.42
N GLY A 437 -14.87 -16.99 25.15
CA GLY A 437 -15.95 -17.33 24.22
C GLY A 437 -16.17 -18.82 23.97
N SER A 438 -15.29 -19.69 24.47
CA SER A 438 -15.41 -21.14 24.33
C SER A 438 -16.28 -21.73 25.46
N GLY A 439 -17.59 -21.52 25.37
CA GLY A 439 -18.60 -22.15 26.22
C GLY A 439 -18.80 -23.65 25.96
N ILE A 440 -17.73 -24.40 25.69
CA ILE A 440 -17.72 -25.85 25.52
C ILE A 440 -16.51 -26.45 26.25
N GLN A 441 -16.29 -26.02 27.50
CA GLN A 441 -15.55 -26.84 28.46
C GLN A 441 -16.59 -27.46 29.39
N SER A 442 -16.93 -28.70 29.06
CA SER A 442 -17.76 -29.57 29.87
C SER A 442 -17.24 -29.59 31.30
N THR A 443 -18.07 -29.17 32.26
CA THR A 443 -17.84 -29.29 33.71
C THR A 443 -17.74 -30.74 34.21
N TYR A 444 -17.71 -31.70 33.29
CA TYR A 444 -17.70 -33.14 33.56
C TYR A 444 -16.29 -33.74 33.68
N PHE A 445 -15.26 -33.04 33.19
CA PHE A 445 -13.86 -33.50 33.24
C PHE A 445 -12.92 -32.36 33.64
N SER A 446 -13.21 -31.68 34.76
CA SER A 446 -12.25 -30.76 35.37
C SER A 446 -11.37 -31.52 36.37
N GLU A 447 -10.05 -31.33 36.29
CA GLU A 447 -9.04 -31.95 37.18
C GLU A 447 -9.21 -31.60 38.68
N THR A 448 -10.06 -30.61 39.00
CA THR A 448 -10.38 -30.19 40.37
C THR A 448 -11.74 -30.69 40.88
N GLY A 449 -12.42 -31.59 40.15
CA GLY A 449 -13.74 -32.12 40.54
C GLY A 449 -13.65 -33.42 41.35
N THR A 450 -13.93 -33.38 42.65
CA THR A 450 -14.00 -34.56 43.52
C THR A 450 -15.43 -35.13 43.57
N PHE A 451 -15.58 -36.46 43.42
CA PHE A 451 -16.86 -37.16 43.54
C PHE A 451 -17.23 -37.39 45.01
N SER A 452 -18.42 -36.99 45.43
CA SER A 452 -18.98 -37.35 46.74
C SER A 452 -19.82 -38.64 46.63
N ARG A 453 -19.46 -39.65 47.42
CA ARG A 453 -20.15 -40.95 47.47
C ARG A 453 -21.34 -40.84 48.44
N ILE A 454 -22.55 -40.76 47.93
CA ILE A 454 -23.78 -40.78 48.74
C ILE A 454 -24.10 -42.24 49.11
N GLN A 455 -24.14 -42.56 50.40
CA GLN A 455 -24.65 -43.85 50.89
C GLN A 455 -26.18 -43.86 50.76
N ARG A 456 -26.73 -44.92 50.16
CA ARG A 456 -28.17 -45.13 50.06
C ARG A 456 -28.68 -45.75 51.37
N THR A 457 -29.65 -45.10 52.00
CA THR A 457 -30.55 -45.67 53.01
C THR A 457 -31.64 -46.49 52.36
#